data_AF-A0A540W058-F1
#
_entry.id   AF-A0A540W058-F1
#
_cell.length_a   1.000
_cell.length_b   1.000
_cell.length_c   1.000
_cell.angle_alpha   90.00
_cell.angle_beta   90.00
_cell.angle_gamma   90.00
#
_symmetry.space_group_name_H-M   'P 1'
#
loop_
_entity.id
_entity.type
_entity.pdbx_description
1 polymer ?
#
loop_
_entity_poly.entity_id
_entity_poly.type
_entity_poly.pdbx_seq_one_letter_code
_entity_poly.pdbx_strand_id
1 'polypeptide(L)'
;MTSDELTSRVGARSREQVESALARLEYIGDTPFEPSPARHGSLDGYRWALGRARLAPVTTSMASGPEGPCPAQLGAEQQAAQVRHLDLRVDQAQREYARGVHDALAWVCARSDVQP
;
A
#
# COMPACT_ATOMS: atom_id res chain seq x y z
N MET A 1 28.95 -11.17 15.57
CA MET A 1 27.65 -11.77 15.23
C MET A 1 26.57 -10.88 15.86
N THR A 2 26.40 -9.63 15.41
CA THR A 2 25.45 -9.16 14.35
C THR A 2 23.99 -9.42 14.72
N SER A 3 23.46 -8.67 15.69
CA SER A 3 22.04 -8.69 16.07
C SER A 3 21.31 -7.38 15.78
N ASP A 4 21.99 -6.42 15.13
CA ASP A 4 21.47 -5.07 14.91
C ASP A 4 21.30 -4.70 13.43
N GLU A 5 21.28 -5.70 12.54
CA GLU A 5 20.45 -5.59 11.33
C GLU A 5 18.98 -5.78 11.76
N LEU A 6 18.49 -4.86 12.60
CA LEU A 6 17.06 -4.65 12.80
C LEU A 6 16.51 -4.20 11.46
N THR A 7 16.16 -5.17 10.62
CA THR A 7 15.52 -4.93 9.33
C THR A 7 14.23 -4.19 9.65
N SER A 8 14.24 -2.85 9.51
CA SER A 8 13.08 -2.00 9.78
C SER A 8 11.89 -2.63 9.06
N ARG A 9 10.86 -3.02 9.80
CA ARG A 9 9.72 -3.76 9.26
C ARG A 9 8.61 -2.79 8.93
N VAL A 10 7.98 -3.01 7.79
CA VAL A 10 6.76 -2.34 7.37
C VAL A 10 5.67 -3.42 7.36
N GLY A 11 4.86 -3.44 8.44
CA GLY A 11 3.96 -4.56 8.69
C GLY A 11 4.71 -5.89 8.85
N ALA A 12 4.42 -6.83 7.95
CA ALA A 12 5.01 -8.16 7.93
C ALA A 12 6.13 -8.35 6.88
N ARG A 13 6.49 -7.30 6.14
CA ARG A 13 7.61 -7.32 5.17
C ARG A 13 8.76 -6.45 5.68
N SER A 14 9.98 -6.72 5.21
CA SER A 14 11.09 -5.79 5.47
C SER A 14 10.87 -4.51 4.67
N ARG A 15 11.40 -3.39 5.15
CA ARG A 15 11.36 -2.11 4.44
C ARG A 15 11.94 -2.23 3.05
N GLU A 16 13.08 -2.90 2.89
CA GLU A 16 13.74 -3.14 1.60
C GLU A 16 12.84 -3.90 0.60
N GLN A 17 12.08 -4.90 1.07
CA GLN A 17 11.12 -5.60 0.22
C GLN A 17 10.03 -4.66 -0.30
N VAL A 18 9.52 -3.77 0.57
CA VAL A 18 8.49 -2.80 0.19
C VAL A 18 9.06 -1.71 -0.71
N GLU A 19 10.32 -1.30 -0.53
CA GLU A 19 10.99 -0.34 -1.42
C GLU A 19 11.26 -0.93 -2.81
N SER A 20 11.73 -2.17 -2.86
CA SER A 20 11.93 -2.92 -4.11
C SER A 20 10.61 -3.13 -4.85
N ALA A 21 9.53 -3.39 -4.12
CA ALA A 21 8.18 -3.48 -4.65
C ALA A 21 7.73 -2.18 -5.32
N LEU A 22 7.87 -1.06 -4.60
CA LEU A 22 7.54 0.26 -5.10
C LEU A 22 8.36 0.60 -6.35
N ALA A 23 9.68 0.38 -6.31
CA ALA A 23 10.57 0.68 -7.43
C ALA A 23 10.22 -0.13 -8.68
N ARG A 24 9.88 -1.42 -8.53
CA ARG A 24 9.41 -2.26 -9.65
C ARG A 24 8.13 -1.70 -10.27
N LEU A 25 7.16 -1.34 -9.44
CA LEU A 25 5.89 -0.83 -9.91
C LEU A 25 6.08 0.52 -10.61
N GLU A 26 6.94 1.40 -10.09
CA GLU A 26 7.33 2.67 -10.72
C GLU A 26 8.04 2.45 -12.07
N TYR A 27 8.96 1.49 -12.15
CA TYR A 27 9.70 1.16 -13.38
C TYR A 27 8.80 0.68 -14.52
N ILE A 28 7.78 -0.14 -14.23
CA ILE A 28 6.83 -0.62 -15.25
C ILE A 28 6.10 0.55 -15.91
N GLY A 29 5.91 1.67 -15.19
CA GLY A 29 5.18 2.83 -15.70
C GLY A 29 3.70 2.54 -15.93
N ASP A 30 2.97 3.56 -16.36
CA ASP A 30 1.67 3.31 -16.99
C ASP A 30 1.90 3.02 -18.47
N THR A 31 1.06 2.16 -19.05
CA THR A 31 0.96 2.09 -20.51
C THR A 31 0.46 3.46 -21.01
N PRO A 32 1.11 4.04 -22.03
CA PRO A 32 0.59 5.25 -22.66
C PRO A 32 -0.86 5.02 -23.06
N PHE A 33 -1.74 5.97 -22.73
CA PHE A 33 -3.19 5.97 -23.03
C PHE A 33 -4.09 5.11 -22.14
N GLU A 34 -3.55 4.34 -21.18
CA GLU A 34 -4.35 3.56 -20.23
C GLU A 34 -3.84 3.74 -18.79
N PRO A 35 -4.17 4.87 -18.12
CA PRO A 35 -3.88 5.02 -16.71
C PRO A 35 -4.62 3.93 -15.93
N SER A 36 -3.91 3.22 -15.05
CA SER A 36 -4.49 2.16 -14.21
C SER A 36 -4.78 2.70 -12.82
N PRO A 37 -6.04 2.98 -12.42
CA PRO A 37 -6.36 3.45 -11.08
C PRO A 37 -5.88 2.46 -10.01
N ALA A 38 -5.98 1.15 -10.29
CA ALA A 38 -5.46 0.12 -9.40
C ALA A 38 -3.94 0.23 -9.21
N ARG A 39 -3.16 0.46 -10.27
CA ARG A 39 -1.71 0.67 -10.12
C ARG A 39 -1.41 1.90 -9.26
N HIS A 40 -2.10 3.01 -9.49
CA HIS A 40 -1.97 4.21 -8.67
C HIS A 40 -2.28 3.93 -7.19
N GLY A 41 -3.35 3.18 -6.91
CA GLY A 41 -3.68 2.75 -5.55
C GLY A 41 -2.56 1.93 -4.90
N SER A 42 -1.98 0.97 -5.64
CA SER A 42 -0.85 0.17 -5.13
C SER A 42 0.38 1.04 -4.82
N LEU A 43 0.71 1.98 -5.71
CA LEU A 43 1.82 2.93 -5.49
C LEU A 43 1.62 3.77 -4.22
N ASP A 44 0.42 4.33 -4.06
CA ASP A 44 0.10 5.16 -2.89
C ASP A 44 0.04 4.33 -1.60
N GLY A 45 -0.44 3.09 -1.68
CA GLY A 45 -0.38 2.12 -0.58
C GLY A 45 1.05 1.87 -0.11
N TYR A 46 1.99 1.61 -1.02
CA TYR A 46 3.40 1.42 -0.68
C TYR A 46 4.05 2.70 -0.16
N ARG A 47 3.81 3.86 -0.79
CA ARG A 47 4.34 5.15 -0.34
C ARG A 47 3.88 5.47 1.07
N TRP A 48 2.60 5.27 1.38
CA TRP A 48 2.07 5.47 2.71
C TRP A 48 2.68 4.47 3.71
N ALA A 49 2.76 3.18 3.36
CA ALA A 49 3.38 2.18 4.22
C ALA A 49 4.85 2.49 4.55
N LEU A 50 5.59 3.08 3.60
CA LEU A 50 6.98 3.55 3.79
C LEU A 50 7.09 4.90 4.50
N GLY A 51 5.98 5.53 4.90
CA GLY A 51 5.96 6.86 5.50
C GLY A 51 6.29 8.01 4.53
N ARG A 52 6.30 7.73 3.21
CA ARG A 52 6.51 8.74 2.16
C ARG A 52 5.25 9.58 1.89
N ALA A 53 4.10 9.12 2.37
CA ALA A 53 2.86 9.88 2.41
C ALA A 53 2.34 9.96 3.86
N ARG A 54 1.80 11.11 4.25
CA ARG A 54 1.32 11.35 5.63
C ARG A 54 -0.11 10.87 5.87
N LEU A 55 -0.93 10.89 4.82
CA LEU A 55 -2.35 10.54 4.85
C LEU A 55 -2.55 9.16 4.22
N ALA A 56 -3.44 8.37 4.81
CA ALA A 56 -3.82 7.07 4.28
C ALA A 56 -4.65 7.24 2.99
N PRO A 57 -4.44 6.41 1.95
CA PRO A 57 -5.01 6.63 0.61
C PRO A 57 -6.55 6.65 0.53
N VAL A 58 -7.23 5.84 1.35
CA VAL A 58 -8.69 5.64 1.35
C VAL A 58 -9.34 6.34 2.54
N THR A 59 -8.79 6.19 3.75
CA THR A 59 -9.42 6.80 4.95
C THR A 59 -8.99 8.23 5.21
N THR A 60 -7.93 8.71 4.56
CA THR A 60 -7.29 10.01 4.85
C THR A 60 -6.78 10.16 6.28
N SER A 61 -6.68 9.05 7.03
CA SER A 61 -6.15 9.05 8.39
C SER A 61 -4.67 9.40 8.39
N MET A 62 -4.22 10.18 9.38
CA MET A 62 -2.79 10.48 9.53
C MET A 62 -2.00 9.26 10.04
N ALA A 63 -0.83 9.00 9.45
CA ALA A 63 0.13 8.05 10.03
C ALA A 63 0.60 8.53 11.41
N SER A 64 0.63 7.62 12.40
CA SER A 64 0.93 8.00 13.79
C SER A 64 2.43 8.09 14.10
N GLY A 65 3.30 7.50 13.27
CA GLY A 65 4.74 7.40 13.51
C GLY A 65 5.59 8.23 12.54
N PRO A 66 6.84 8.56 12.92
CA PRO A 66 7.77 9.30 12.07
C PRO A 66 8.25 8.50 10.85
N GLU A 67 8.22 7.16 10.93
CA GLU A 67 8.66 6.26 9.85
C GLU A 67 7.50 5.74 8.98
N GLY A 68 6.26 6.14 9.30
CA GLY A 68 5.05 5.67 8.63
C GLY A 68 3.97 5.15 9.59
N PRO A 69 2.92 4.51 9.05
CA PRO A 69 1.83 3.95 9.82
C PRO A 69 2.27 2.76 10.67
N CYS A 70 1.69 2.62 11.86
CA CYS A 70 1.91 1.42 12.67
C CYS A 70 1.15 0.20 12.09
N PRO A 71 1.44 -1.04 12.53
CA PRO A 71 0.77 -2.24 12.02
C PRO A 71 -0.76 -2.21 12.12
N ALA A 72 -1.31 -1.61 13.17
CA ALA A 72 -2.75 -1.47 13.33
C ALA A 72 -3.35 -0.52 12.28
N GLN A 73 -2.66 0.58 11.96
CA GLN A 73 -3.10 1.51 10.91
C GLN A 73 -3.04 0.87 9.53
N LEU A 74 -1.98 0.11 9.22
CA LEU A 74 -1.88 -0.66 7.97
C LEU A 74 -3.06 -1.64 7.80
N GLY A 75 -3.40 -2.36 8.87
CA GLY A 75 -4.54 -3.28 8.87
C GLY A 75 -5.89 -2.57 8.72
N ALA A 76 -6.10 -1.46 9.42
CA ALA A 76 -7.33 -0.67 9.33
C ALA A 76 -7.53 -0.11 7.91
N GLU A 77 -6.47 0.41 7.30
CA GLU A 77 -6.53 0.95 5.94
C GLU A 77 -6.79 -0.14 4.90
N GLN A 78 -6.15 -1.31 5.03
CA GLN A 78 -6.42 -2.44 4.15
C GLN A 78 -7.89 -2.89 4.22
N GLN A 79 -8.49 -2.91 5.42
CA GLN A 79 -9.91 -3.22 5.58
C GLN A 79 -10.82 -2.14 4.98
N ALA A 80 -10.49 -0.86 5.16
CA ALA A 80 -11.23 0.24 4.55
C ALA A 80 -11.17 0.19 3.01
N ALA A 81 -9.99 -0.13 2.46
CA ALA A 81 -9.79 -0.33 1.03
C ALA A 81 -10.62 -1.51 0.50
N GLN A 82 -10.69 -2.63 1.23
CA GLN A 82 -11.56 -3.77 0.88
C GLN A 82 -13.04 -3.35 0.80
N VAL A 83 -13.52 -2.61 1.80
CA VAL A 83 -14.91 -2.12 1.81
C VAL A 83 -15.16 -1.18 0.62
N ARG A 84 -14.25 -0.24 0.36
CA ARG A 84 -14.39 0.72 -0.74
C ARG A 84 -14.35 0.05 -2.11
N HIS A 85 -13.49 -0.95 -2.30
CA HIS A 85 -13.40 -1.68 -3.57
C HIS A 85 -14.69 -2.46 -3.89
N LEU A 86 -15.37 -2.99 -2.87
CA LEU A 86 -16.61 -3.76 -3.03
C LEU A 86 -17.88 -2.89 -3.09
N ASP A 87 -17.79 -1.59 -2.83
CA ASP A 87 -18.97 -0.71 -2.81
C ASP A 87 -19.42 -0.32 -4.23
N LEU A 88 -20.51 -0.94 -4.69
CA LEU A 88 -21.08 -0.66 -6.02
C LEU A 88 -21.64 0.77 -6.17
N ARG A 89 -21.74 1.54 -5.09
CA ARG A 89 -22.21 2.94 -5.11
C ARG A 89 -21.14 3.94 -5.53
N VAL A 90 -19.86 3.62 -5.37
CA VAL A 90 -18.75 4.47 -5.83
C VAL A 90 -18.44 4.20 -7.30
N ASP A 91 -17.75 5.11 -7.98
CA ASP A 91 -17.42 4.90 -9.40
C ASP A 91 -16.36 3.79 -9.59
N GLN A 92 -16.26 3.27 -10.82
CA GLN A 92 -15.35 2.16 -11.15
C GLN A 92 -13.88 2.50 -10.87
N ALA A 93 -13.45 3.73 -11.18
CA ALA A 93 -12.06 4.13 -11.01
C ALA A 93 -11.67 4.21 -9.53
N GLN A 94 -12.57 4.71 -8.66
CA GLN A 94 -12.41 4.71 -7.21
C GLN A 94 -12.37 3.29 -6.64
N ARG A 95 -13.21 2.38 -7.14
CA ARG A 95 -13.14 0.97 -6.74
C ARG A 95 -11.82 0.33 -7.14
N GLU A 96 -11.34 0.58 -8.35
CA GLU A 96 -10.07 0.05 -8.84
C GLU A 96 -8.89 0.62 -8.05
N TYR A 97 -8.89 1.92 -7.77
CA TYR A 97 -7.91 2.54 -6.89
C TYR A 97 -7.90 1.88 -5.51
N ALA A 98 -9.07 1.71 -4.89
CA ALA A 98 -9.18 1.01 -3.61
C ALA A 98 -8.71 -0.46 -3.69
N ARG A 99 -8.92 -1.16 -4.81
CA ARG A 99 -8.37 -2.50 -5.04
C ARG A 99 -6.85 -2.51 -4.97
N GLY A 100 -6.21 -1.56 -5.64
CA GLY A 100 -4.75 -1.43 -5.62
C GLY A 100 -4.19 -1.21 -4.22
N VAL A 101 -4.79 -0.26 -3.48
CA VAL A 101 -4.42 -0.01 -2.07
C VAL A 101 -4.60 -1.28 -1.24
N HIS A 102 -5.72 -1.97 -1.41
CA HIS A 102 -6.01 -3.23 -0.73
C HIS A 102 -4.92 -4.27 -1.00
N ASP A 103 -4.61 -4.54 -2.26
CA ASP A 103 -3.70 -5.61 -2.66
C ASP A 103 -2.26 -5.33 -2.19
N ALA A 104 -1.81 -4.08 -2.30
CA ALA A 104 -0.50 -3.66 -1.78
C ALA A 104 -0.41 -3.84 -0.27
N LEU A 105 -1.41 -3.37 0.49
CA LEU A 105 -1.40 -3.46 1.95
C LEU A 105 -1.64 -4.90 2.45
N ALA A 106 -2.40 -5.72 1.72
CA ALA A 106 -2.55 -7.14 2.01
C ALA A 106 -1.21 -7.86 1.89
N TRP A 107 -0.42 -7.57 0.86
CA TRP A 107 0.92 -8.12 0.70
C TRP A 107 1.90 -7.63 1.79
N VAL A 108 1.90 -6.32 2.11
CA VAL A 108 2.69 -5.74 3.21
C VAL A 108 2.36 -6.39 4.55
N CYS A 109 1.09 -6.69 4.80
CA CYS A 109 0.62 -7.35 6.03
C CYS A 109 0.73 -8.88 6.00
N ALA A 110 1.33 -9.48 4.96
CA ALA A 110 1.41 -10.94 4.75
C ALA A 110 0.04 -11.66 4.80
N ARG A 111 -1.03 -10.96 4.37
CA ARG A 111 -2.35 -11.54 4.10
C ARG A 111 -2.49 -12.05 2.66
N SER A 112 -1.53 -11.68 1.81
CA SER A 112 -1.35 -12.19 0.46
C SER A 112 0.15 -12.41 0.21
N ASP A 113 0.47 -13.48 -0.51
CA ASP A 113 1.82 -13.70 -1.05
C ASP A 113 1.97 -13.17 -2.49
N VAL A 114 0.84 -12.82 -3.12
CA VAL A 114 0.82 -12.20 -4.45
C VAL A 114 1.05 -10.71 -4.30
N GLN A 115 2.09 -10.23 -4.97
CA GLN A 115 2.41 -8.81 -5.09
C GLN A 115 1.65 -8.19 -6.29
N PRO A 116 1.10 -6.97 -6.15
CA PRO A 116 0.57 -6.17 -7.26
C PRO A 116 1.58 -5.87 -8.37
#